data_AF-A0A2V7F9F2-F1
#
_entry.id   AF-A0A2V7F9F2-F1
#
_cell.length_a   1.000
_cell.length_b   1.000
_cell.length_c   1.000
_cell.angle_alpha   90.00
_cell.angle_beta   90.00
_cell.angle_gamma   90.00
#
_symmetry.space_group_name_H-M   'P 1'
#
loop_
_entity.id
_entity.type
_entity.pdbx_description
1 polymer ?
#
loop_
_entity_poly.entity_id
_entity_poly.type
_entity_poly.pdbx_seq_one_letter_code
_entity_poly.pdbx_strand_id
1 'polypeptide(L)'
;MTMRVLVATLTLALGAAVLALAQEPRTTLPDALEIESTVTTVPYPRVEGYVKNRSLYNLQNVRLHVAVLDDGGKTVGEAAGWVFGNVFSGGRTYFVIAIPRTGASYRVTVTSYDIAARGH
;
A
#
# COMPACT_ATOMS: atom_id res chain seq x y z
N MET A 1 -68.96 -31.90 1.18
CA MET A 1 -68.17 -32.54 2.26
C MET A 1 -67.56 -33.82 1.70
N THR A 2 -66.27 -33.80 1.39
CA THR A 2 -65.36 -34.96 1.41
C THR A 2 -63.92 -34.42 1.44
N MET A 3 -63.08 -35.07 2.22
CA MET A 3 -61.88 -34.55 2.87
C MET A 3 -60.70 -35.49 2.59
N ARG A 4 -59.54 -34.92 2.19
CA ARG A 4 -58.15 -35.41 2.32
C ARG A 4 -57.79 -36.71 1.53
N VAL A 5 -56.56 -36.99 1.10
CA VAL A 5 -55.23 -36.93 1.76
C VAL A 5 -54.09 -37.03 0.71
N LEU A 6 -52.98 -36.31 0.97
CA LEU A 6 -51.54 -36.46 0.64
C LEU A 6 -51.05 -37.17 -0.64
N VAL A 7 -50.11 -36.51 -1.34
CA VAL A 7 -48.88 -37.16 -1.85
C VAL A 7 -47.67 -36.24 -1.60
N ALA A 8 -46.65 -36.82 -0.97
CA ALA A 8 -45.32 -36.27 -0.67
C ALA A 8 -44.46 -36.18 -1.95
N THR A 9 -43.54 -35.22 -2.05
CA THR A 9 -42.05 -35.36 -2.03
C THR A 9 -41.51 -34.17 -2.85
N LEU A 10 -40.31 -33.61 -2.67
CA LEU A 10 -39.00 -34.22 -2.59
C LEU A 10 -38.00 -33.14 -2.12
N THR A 11 -37.21 -33.43 -1.09
CA THR A 11 -36.03 -32.64 -0.72
C THR A 11 -34.89 -32.95 -1.70
N LEU A 12 -34.33 -31.92 -2.35
CA LEU A 12 -33.02 -32.00 -2.98
C LEU A 12 -32.11 -30.95 -2.33
N ALA A 13 -31.21 -31.41 -1.46
CA ALA A 13 -30.05 -30.65 -1.03
C ALA A 13 -28.86 -31.11 -1.88
N LEU A 14 -28.19 -30.19 -2.59
CA LEU A 14 -26.74 -30.06 -2.76
C LEU A 14 -26.43 -29.21 -3.99
N GLY A 15 -25.58 -28.19 -3.82
CA GLY A 15 -25.00 -27.45 -4.93
C GLY A 15 -24.36 -26.15 -4.47
N ALA A 16 -23.27 -26.25 -3.71
CA ALA A 16 -22.43 -25.11 -3.39
C ALA A 16 -21.89 -24.48 -4.69
N ALA A 17 -22.37 -23.28 -4.99
CA ALA A 17 -21.72 -22.38 -5.93
C ALA A 17 -21.69 -20.99 -5.29
N VAL A 18 -20.96 -20.86 -4.17
CA VAL A 18 -20.30 -19.59 -3.88
C VAL A 18 -19.28 -19.42 -5.00
N LEU A 19 -19.70 -18.75 -6.09
CA LEU A 19 -18.78 -18.09 -6.98
C LEU A 19 -18.15 -16.96 -6.16
N ALA A 20 -17.17 -17.33 -5.33
CA ALA A 20 -16.13 -16.42 -4.93
C ALA A 20 -15.39 -16.08 -6.22
N LEU A 21 -15.91 -15.10 -6.96
CA LEU A 21 -15.05 -14.27 -7.77
C LEU A 21 -14.10 -13.67 -6.76
N ALA A 22 -12.94 -14.34 -6.57
CA ALA A 22 -11.81 -13.76 -5.90
C ALA A 22 -11.68 -12.37 -6.52
N GLN A 23 -12.00 -11.36 -5.72
CA GLN A 23 -11.81 -9.98 -6.11
C GLN A 23 -10.31 -9.92 -6.39
N GLU A 24 -9.92 -9.94 -7.67
CA GLU A 24 -8.58 -9.49 -8.02
C GLU A 24 -8.45 -8.14 -7.33
N PRO A 25 -7.45 -7.94 -6.46
CA PRO A 25 -7.27 -6.65 -5.82
C PRO A 25 -7.18 -5.62 -6.93
N ARG A 26 -8.24 -4.83 -7.13
CA ARG A 26 -8.28 -3.71 -8.09
C ARG A 26 -7.45 -2.55 -7.56
N THR A 27 -6.36 -2.84 -6.88
CA THR A 27 -5.45 -1.86 -6.35
C THR A 27 -4.47 -1.59 -7.48
N THR A 28 -4.55 -0.38 -8.05
CA THR A 28 -3.50 0.04 -8.97
C THR A 28 -2.17 0.05 -8.21
N LEU A 29 -1.06 -0.21 -8.88
CA LEU A 29 0.23 -0.35 -8.19
C LEU A 29 0.58 0.84 -7.26
N PRO A 30 0.28 2.10 -7.62
CA PRO A 30 0.40 3.24 -6.70
C PRO A 30 -0.41 3.09 -5.41
N ASP A 31 -1.67 2.66 -5.50
CA ASP A 31 -2.56 2.47 -4.34
C ASP A 31 -2.11 1.31 -3.44
N ALA A 32 -1.24 0.43 -3.95
CA ALA A 32 -0.68 -0.70 -3.22
C ALA A 32 0.59 -0.33 -2.43
N LEU A 33 1.11 0.89 -2.58
CA LEU A 33 2.27 1.37 -1.84
C LEU A 33 1.85 2.18 -0.62
N GLU A 34 2.20 1.69 0.56
CA GLU A 34 1.96 2.39 1.82
C GLU A 34 3.29 2.93 2.34
N ILE A 35 3.30 4.17 2.83
CA ILE A 35 4.48 4.76 3.45
C ILE A 35 4.24 4.90 4.95
N GLU A 36 5.17 4.37 5.73
CA GLU A 36 5.30 4.68 7.15
C GLU A 36 6.57 5.50 7.33
N SER A 37 6.47 6.62 8.05
CA SER A 37 7.61 7.51 8.24
C SER A 37 7.56 8.21 9.58
N THR A 38 8.75 8.49 10.11
CA THR A 38 8.98 9.36 11.27
C THR A 38 10.05 10.39 10.94
N VAL A 39 10.13 11.45 11.72
CA VAL A 39 11.15 12.48 11.61
C VAL A 39 12.11 12.37 12.78
N THR A 40 13.40 12.39 12.47
CA THR A 40 14.47 12.40 13.47
C THR A 40 15.38 13.60 13.21
N THR A 41 15.77 14.31 14.27
CA THR A 41 16.54 15.56 14.16
C THR A 41 18.03 15.42 14.50
N VAL A 42 18.44 14.30 15.08
CA VAL A 42 19.82 14.03 15.52
C VAL A 42 20.36 12.83 14.74
N PRO A 43 21.58 12.91 14.15
CA PRO A 43 22.52 14.03 14.18
C PRO A 43 22.16 15.19 13.23
N TYR A 44 21.19 15.00 12.35
CA TYR A 44 20.66 16.00 11.43
C TYR A 44 19.18 15.68 11.14
N PRO A 45 18.38 16.67 10.68
CA PRO A 45 16.99 16.45 10.34
C PRO A 45 16.84 15.52 9.13
N ARG A 46 16.06 14.46 9.30
CA ARG A 46 15.77 13.46 8.27
C ARG A 46 14.38 12.88 8.45
N VAL A 47 13.79 12.43 7.35
CA VAL A 47 12.62 11.56 7.35
C VAL A 47 13.09 10.14 7.08
N GLU A 48 12.70 9.21 7.92
CA GLU A 48 13.08 7.80 7.80
C GLU A 48 11.88 6.89 8.04
N GLY A 49 11.92 5.70 7.45
CA GLY A 49 10.79 4.79 7.54
C GLY A 49 10.81 3.69 6.49
N TYR A 50 9.64 3.20 6.14
CA TYR A 50 9.49 2.07 5.23
C TYR A 50 8.48 2.38 4.13
N VAL A 51 8.80 1.95 2.91
CA VAL A 51 7.80 1.74 1.86
C VAL A 51 7.35 0.29 1.94
N LYS A 52 6.07 0.06 2.15
CA LYS A 52 5.45 -1.26 2.08
C LYS A 52 4.84 -1.45 0.69
N ASN A 53 4.95 -2.66 0.18
CA ASN A 53 4.42 -3.02 -1.11
C ASN A 53 3.36 -4.12 -0.93
N ARG A 54 2.08 -3.74 -1.09
CA ARG A 54 0.93 -4.65 -1.06
C ARG A 54 0.61 -5.25 -2.43
N SER A 55 1.37 -4.89 -3.47
CA SER A 55 1.19 -5.44 -4.80
C SER A 55 1.81 -6.84 -4.91
N LEU A 56 1.51 -7.52 -6.01
CA LEU A 56 2.09 -8.80 -6.38
C LEU A 56 3.44 -8.66 -7.11
N TYR A 57 4.01 -7.47 -7.22
CA TYR A 57 5.22 -7.22 -8.02
C TYR A 57 6.40 -6.80 -7.16
N ASN A 58 7.59 -7.24 -7.53
CA ASN A 58 8.85 -6.75 -6.99
C ASN A 58 9.21 -5.44 -7.67
N LEU A 59 9.50 -4.41 -6.87
CA LEU A 59 9.81 -3.07 -7.37
C LEU A 59 11.28 -2.72 -7.16
N GLN A 60 11.83 -2.01 -8.13
CA GLN A 60 13.20 -1.51 -8.14
C GLN A 60 13.21 0.00 -8.34
N ASN A 61 14.34 0.63 -8.07
CA ASN A 61 14.57 2.06 -8.31
C ASN A 61 13.46 2.96 -7.72
N VAL A 62 12.89 2.57 -6.57
CA VAL A 62 11.77 3.31 -5.96
C VAL A 62 12.27 4.65 -5.45
N ARG A 63 11.79 5.73 -6.09
CA ARG A 63 12.13 7.12 -5.79
C ARG A 63 11.08 7.74 -4.89
N LEU A 64 11.56 8.56 -3.97
CA LEU A 64 10.76 9.24 -2.97
C LEU A 64 10.99 10.74 -3.05
N HIS A 65 9.93 11.51 -2.87
CA HIS A 65 9.96 12.93 -2.59
C HIS A 65 9.43 13.20 -1.18
N VAL A 66 10.05 14.13 -0.49
CA VAL A 66 9.64 14.62 0.82
C VAL A 66 9.38 16.12 0.71
N ALA A 67 8.14 16.53 0.97
CA ALA A 67 7.80 17.93 1.21
C ALA A 67 7.72 18.18 2.72
N VAL A 68 8.46 19.19 3.20
CA VAL A 68 8.38 19.71 4.56
C VAL A 68 7.35 20.82 4.57
N LEU A 69 6.34 20.73 5.44
CA LEU A 69 5.19 21.64 5.47
C LEU A 69 5.20 22.50 6.74
N ASP A 70 4.77 23.76 6.63
CA ASP A 70 4.45 24.59 7.79
C ASP A 70 3.05 24.27 8.36
N ASP A 71 2.64 25.00 9.41
CA ASP A 71 1.34 24.83 10.08
C ASP A 71 0.14 25.12 9.15
N GLY A 72 0.36 25.88 8.07
CA GLY A 72 -0.64 26.16 7.04
C GLY A 72 -0.66 25.13 5.91
N GLY A 73 0.19 24.10 5.98
CA GLY A 73 0.32 23.08 4.93
C GLY A 73 1.10 23.54 3.70
N LYS A 74 1.77 24.70 3.75
CA LYS A 74 2.60 25.18 2.63
C LYS A 74 3.95 24.48 2.66
N THR A 75 4.43 24.05 1.49
CA THR A 75 5.79 23.53 1.36
C THR A 75 6.82 24.60 1.67
N VAL A 76 7.67 24.32 2.65
CA VAL A 76 8.76 25.20 3.11
C VAL A 76 10.15 24.61 2.88
N GLY A 77 10.22 23.34 2.49
CA GLY A 77 11.45 22.64 2.10
C GLY A 77 11.13 21.35 1.35
N GLU A 78 12.06 20.90 0.53
CA GLU A 78 11.91 19.69 -0.28
C GLU A 78 13.20 18.85 -0.24
N ALA A 79 13.04 17.54 -0.38
CA ALA A 79 14.14 16.60 -0.50
C ALA A 79 13.72 15.40 -1.35
N ALA A 80 14.68 14.73 -1.96
CA ALA A 80 14.46 13.52 -2.74
C ALA A 80 15.43 12.42 -2.32
N GLY A 81 15.02 11.17 -2.49
CA GLY A 81 15.84 10.01 -2.18
C GLY A 81 15.28 8.72 -2.75
N TRP A 82 15.72 7.60 -2.20
CA TRP A 82 15.31 6.27 -2.63
C TRP A 82 15.25 5.31 -1.45
N VAL A 83 14.51 4.22 -1.64
CA VAL A 83 14.51 3.09 -0.69
C VAL A 83 15.83 2.30 -0.81
N PHE A 84 16.27 1.69 0.27
CA PHE A 84 17.49 0.89 0.30
C PHE A 84 17.31 -0.49 -0.35
N GLY A 85 17.35 -0.52 -1.69
CA GLY A 85 17.28 -1.74 -2.49
C GLY A 85 15.91 -1.93 -3.15
N ASN A 86 15.47 -3.18 -3.26
CA ASN A 86 14.21 -3.53 -3.89
C ASN A 86 13.08 -3.52 -2.85
N VAL A 87 11.85 -3.25 -3.29
CA VAL A 87 10.64 -3.44 -2.47
C VAL A 87 9.91 -4.68 -2.97
N PHE A 88 10.20 -5.82 -2.35
CA PHE A 88 9.60 -7.09 -2.73
C PHE A 88 8.08 -7.11 -2.50
N SER A 89 7.39 -7.90 -3.32
CA SER A 89 5.95 -8.16 -3.20
C SER A 89 5.57 -8.58 -1.77
N GLY A 90 4.53 -7.96 -1.20
CA GLY A 90 4.07 -8.17 0.17
C GLY A 90 5.03 -7.65 1.28
N GLY A 91 6.22 -7.17 0.90
CA GLY A 91 7.29 -6.80 1.80
C GLY A 91 7.35 -5.30 2.13
N ARG A 92 8.45 -4.89 2.77
CA ARG A 92 8.79 -3.50 3.03
C ARG A 92 10.28 -3.27 2.96
N THR A 93 10.67 -2.06 2.58
CA THR A 93 12.08 -1.66 2.48
C THR A 93 12.29 -0.30 3.12
N TYR A 94 13.38 -0.18 3.87
CA TYR A 94 13.71 1.01 4.62
C TYR A 94 14.18 2.14 3.70
N PHE A 95 13.97 3.38 4.11
CA PHE A 95 14.55 4.57 3.50
C PHE A 95 14.96 5.59 4.57
N VAL A 96 15.89 6.47 4.21
CA VAL A 96 16.27 7.64 5.00
C VAL A 96 16.60 8.79 4.05
N ILE A 97 16.02 9.96 4.30
CA ILE A 97 16.18 11.13 3.45
C ILE A 97 16.46 12.33 4.35
N ALA A 98 17.67 12.90 4.22
CA ALA A 98 18.00 14.15 4.88
C ALA A 98 17.11 15.27 4.31
N ILE A 99 16.59 16.11 5.20
CA ILE A 99 15.75 17.25 4.83
C ILE A 99 16.47 18.56 5.13
N PRO A 100 16.24 19.62 4.36
CA PRO A 100 16.98 20.87 4.51
C PRO A 100 16.62 21.65 5.80
N ARG A 101 15.47 21.34 6.40
CA ARG A 101 14.92 22.00 7.60
C ARG A 101 13.77 21.19 8.18
N THR A 102 13.40 21.46 9.42
CA THR A 102 12.18 20.94 10.05
C THR A 102 10.95 21.78 9.70
N GLY A 103 9.77 21.16 9.85
CA GLY A 103 8.46 21.78 9.69
C GLY A 103 7.44 21.16 10.65
N ALA A 104 6.19 21.62 10.53
CA ALA A 104 5.07 21.15 11.34
C ALA A 104 4.59 19.76 10.92
N SER A 105 4.63 19.46 9.63
CA SER A 105 4.28 18.14 9.09
C SER A 105 5.09 17.81 7.83
N TYR A 106 5.01 16.55 7.38
CA TYR A 106 5.83 16.02 6.31
C TYR A 106 4.95 15.19 5.38
N ARG A 107 5.14 15.36 4.07
CA ARG A 107 4.50 14.53 3.05
C ARG A 107 5.57 13.75 2.31
N VAL A 108 5.53 12.43 2.43
CA VAL A 108 6.38 11.52 1.66
C VAL A 108 5.56 10.93 0.53
N THR A 109 6.13 10.86 -0.67
CA THR A 109 5.43 10.35 -1.85
C THR A 109 6.37 9.50 -2.70
N VAL A 110 5.91 8.35 -3.16
CA VAL A 110 6.60 7.59 -4.21
C VAL A 110 6.42 8.31 -5.53
N THR A 111 7.51 8.74 -6.15
CA THR A 111 7.48 9.49 -7.41
C THR A 111 7.68 8.61 -8.63
N SER A 112 8.47 7.54 -8.51
CA SER A 112 8.69 6.58 -9.59
C SER A 112 9.19 5.24 -9.05
N TYR A 113 9.06 4.20 -9.87
CA TYR A 113 9.59 2.86 -9.63
C TYR A 113 9.63 2.08 -10.96
N ASP A 114 10.43 1.02 -10.99
CA ASP A 114 10.44 0.04 -12.06
C ASP A 114 9.82 -1.28 -11.57
N ILE A 115 8.98 -1.89 -12.39
CA ILE A 115 8.46 -3.23 -12.14
C ILE A 115 9.50 -4.24 -12.64
N ALA A 116 10.05 -5.04 -11.74
CA ALA A 116 11.07 -6.03 -12.12
C ALA A 116 10.49 -7.39 -12.48
N ALA A 117 9.64 -7.94 -11.60
CA ALA A 117 9.01 -9.25 -11.80
C ALA A 117 7.78 -9.37 -10.90
N ARG A 118 6.92 -10.34 -11.18
CA ARG A 118 5.91 -10.79 -10.22
C ARG A 118 6.60 -11.51 -9.05
N GLY A 119 6.16 -11.25 -7.83
CA GLY A 119 6.60 -11.94 -6.63
C GLY A 119 6.11 -13.39 -6.60
N HIS A 120 6.80 -14.21 -5.79
CA HIS A 120 6.45 -15.61 -5.53
C HIS A 120 5.49 -15.74 -4.35
#